data_AF-A0A101GKM7-F1
#
_entry.id   AF-A0A101GKM7-F1
#
_cell.length_a   1.000
_cell.length_b   1.000
_cell.length_c   1.000
_cell.angle_alpha   90.00
_cell.angle_beta   90.00
_cell.angle_gamma   90.00
#
_symmetry.space_group_name_H-M   'P 1'
#
loop_
_entity.id
_entity.type
_entity.pdbx_description
1 polymer ?
#
loop_
_entity_poly.entity_id
_entity_poly.type
_entity_poly.pdbx_seq_one_letter_code
_entity_poly.pdbx_strand_id
1 'polypeptide(L)' 'MGKIILIQTASIGDVILTTPVLEKVHHYFPTASIDVLVKQGMESLFIQHPFI' A
#
# COMPACT_ATOMS: atom_id res chain seq x y z
N MET A 1 -14.42 10.52 -6.68
CA MET A 1 -13.14 9.76 -6.75
C MET A 1 -12.50 9.86 -5.38
N GLY A 2 -12.33 8.73 -4.69
CA GLY A 2 -11.75 8.70 -3.34
C GLY A 2 -10.23 8.69 -3.37
N LYS A 3 -9.59 9.22 -2.32
CA LYS A 3 -8.14 9.11 -2.10
C LYS A 3 -7.92 8.41 -0.77
N ILE A 4 -7.06 7.40 -0.77
CA ILE A 4 -6.71 6.62 0.42
C ILE A 4 -5.19 6.60 0.51
N ILE A 5 -4.66 6.89 1.70
CA ILE A 5 -3.25 6.70 2.00
C ILE A 5 -3.10 5.64 3.07
N LEU A 6 -2.26 4.64 2.81
CA LEU A 6 -1.85 3.66 3.82
C LEU A 6 -0.45 4.06 4.31
N ILE A 7 -0.31 4.22 5.63
CA ILE A 7 0.96 4.63 6.25
C ILE A 7 1.52 3.44 7.02
N GLN A 8 2.69 2.96 6.61
CA GLN A 8 3.42 1.89 7.29
C GLN A 8 4.91 2.21 7.35
N THR A 9 5.34 2.86 8.44
CA THR A 9 6.73 3.31 8.64
C THR A 9 7.56 2.38 9.52
N ALA A 10 7.08 1.16 9.77
CA ALA A 10 7.73 0.16 10.60
C ALA A 10 8.76 -0.67 9.80
N SER A 11 9.01 -1.91 10.24
CA SER A 11 10.04 -2.77 9.65
C SER A 11 9.53 -3.47 8.39
N ILE A 12 10.43 -4.07 7.60
CA ILE A 12 10.08 -4.79 6.36
C ILE A 12 8.96 -5.83 6.55
N GLY A 13 8.96 -6.56 7.68
CA GLY A 13 7.92 -7.54 7.99
C GLY A 13 6.54 -6.89 8.11
N ASP A 14 6.46 -5.73 8.75
CA ASP A 14 5.21 -4.99 8.90
C ASP A 14 4.71 -4.47 7.55
N VAL A 15 5.61 -4.03 6.67
CA VAL A 15 5.30 -3.57 5.30
C VAL A 15 4.71 -4.70 4.46
N ILE A 16 5.31 -5.89 4.53
CA ILE A 16 4.80 -7.09 3.85
C ILE A 16 3.43 -7.48 4.40
N LEU A 17 3.24 -7.46 5.72
CA LEU A 17 1.96 -7.81 6.34
C LEU A 17 0.83 -6.81 6.04
N THR A 18 1.15 -5.63 5.50
CA THR A 18 0.14 -4.66 5.00
C THR A 18 -0.36 -4.95 3.60
N THR A 19 0.29 -5.80 2.79
CA THR A 19 -0.17 -6.07 1.41
C THR A 19 -1.58 -6.68 1.32
N PRO A 20 -2.02 -7.61 2.20
CA PRO A 20 -3.40 -8.11 2.17
C PRO A 20 -4.43 -7.03 2.51
N VAL A 21 -4.04 -6.01 3.30
CA VAL A 21 -4.91 -4.86 3.57
C VAL A 21 -5.09 -4.04 2.30
N LEU A 22 -4.03 -3.81 1.54
CA LEU A 22 -4.07 -3.11 0.26
C LEU A 22 -4.97 -3.83 -0.76
N GLU A 23 -4.92 -5.16 -0.83
CA GLU A 23 -5.82 -5.96 -1.67
C GLU A 23 -7.30 -5.76 -1.30
N LYS A 24 -7.62 -5.76 -0.01
CA LYS A 24 -8.99 -5.52 0.45
C LYS A 24 -9.45 -4.09 0.17
N VAL A 25 -8.59 -3.10 0.40
CA VAL A 25 -8.88 -1.71 0.06
C VAL A 25 -9.17 -1.57 -1.43
N HIS A 26 -8.35 -2.14 -2.30
CA HIS A 26 -8.57 -2.12 -3.74
C HIS A 26 -9.88 -2.83 -4.14
N HIS A 27 -10.20 -3.97 -3.49
CA HIS A 27 -11.44 -4.70 -3.75
C HIS A 27 -12.71 -3.90 -3.38
N TYR A 28 -12.73 -3.25 -2.20
CA TYR A 28 -13.89 -2.49 -1.74
C TYR A 28 -13.98 -1.08 -2.34
N PHE A 29 -12.84 -0.49 -2.73
CA PHE A 29 -12.75 0.85 -3.31
C PHE A 29 -12.01 0.82 -4.66
N PRO A 30 -12.53 0.12 -5.68
CA PRO A 30 -11.81 -0.14 -6.93
C PRO A 30 -11.52 1.11 -7.77
N THR A 31 -12.18 2.23 -7.48
CA THR A 31 -11.99 3.51 -8.16
C THR A 31 -11.23 4.54 -7.32
N ALA A 32 -10.79 4.16 -6.12
CA ALA A 32 -9.98 5.04 -5.28
C ALA A 32 -8.51 4.99 -5.70
N SER A 33 -7.84 6.15 -5.63
CA SER A 33 -6.39 6.20 -5.70
C SER A 33 -5.82 5.76 -4.36
N ILE A 34 -4.85 4.86 -4.38
CA ILE A 34 -4.20 4.33 -3.17
C ILE A 34 -2.73 4.76 -3.21
N ASP A 35 -2.31 5.52 -2.21
CA ASP A 35 -0.91 5.86 -1.98
C ASP A 35 -0.38 5.08 -0.78
N VAL A 36 0.88 4.67 -0.81
CA VAL A 36 1.53 4.00 0.33
C VAL A 36 2.72 4.82 0.79
N LEU A 37 2.71 5.23 2.06
CA LEU A 37 3.83 5.88 2.72
C LEU A 37 4.60 4.84 3.52
N VAL A 38 5.86 4.60 3.15
CA VAL A 38 6.78 3.72 3.86
C VAL A 38 8.04 4.43 4.32
N LYS A 39 8.78 3.78 5.21
CA LYS A 39 10.13 4.20 5.59
C LYS A 39 11.08 4.10 4.38
N GLN A 40 12.00 5.05 4.25
CA GLN A 40 13.03 5.06 3.21
C GLN A 40 13.77 3.72 3.14
N GLY A 41 13.92 3.18 1.93
CA GLY A 41 14.52 1.89 1.62
C GLY A 41 13.51 0.75 1.43
N MET A 42 12.23 0.95 1.75
CA MET A 42 11.15 -0.04 1.60
C MET A 42 10.30 0.16 0.33
N GLU A 43 10.52 1.24 -0.41
CA GLU A 43 9.75 1.61 -1.61
C GLU A 43 9.86 0.54 -2.70
N SER A 44 11.00 -0.16 -2.74
CA SER A 44 11.26 -1.22 -3.70
C SER A 44 10.27 -2.39 -3.60
N LEU A 45 9.62 -2.57 -2.44
CA LEU A 45 8.61 -3.61 -2.23
C LEU A 45 7.31 -3.37 -3.02
N PHE A 46 7.07 -2.14 -3.47
CA PHE A 46 5.88 -1.76 -4.23
C PHE A 46 6.16 -1.48 -5.71
N ILE A 47 7.41 -1.67 -6.18
CA ILE A 47 7.73 -1.56 -7.60
C ILE A 47 6.91 -2.60 -8.38
N GLN A 48 6.24 -2.16 -9.44
CA GLN A 48 5.37 -3.00 -10.29
C GLN A 48 4.15 -3.59 -9.58
N HIS A 49 3.77 -3.07 -8.41
CA HIS A 49 2.56 -3.51 -7.75
C HIS A 49 1.33 -3.11 -8.62
N PRO A 50 0.38 -4.02 -8.90
CA PRO A 50 -0.60 -3.83 -9.97
C PRO A 50 -1.57 -2.65 -9.80
N PHE A 51 -1.70 -2.13 -8.58
CA PHE A 51 -2.67 -1.08 -8.23
C PHE A 51 -2.14 -0.07 -7.21
N ILE A 52 -0.83 -0.11 -6.92
CA ILE A 52 -0.13 0.85 -6.06
C ILE A 52 0.89 1.59 -6.92
#